data_AF-X5M5W9-F1
#
_entry.id   AF-X5M5W9-F1
#
_cell.length_a   1.000
_cell.length_b   1.000
_cell.length_c   1.000
_cell.angle_alpha   90.00
_cell.angle_beta   90.00
_cell.angle_gamma   90.00
#
_symmetry.space_group_name_H-M   'P 1'
#
loop_
_entity.id
_entity.type
_entity.pdbx_description
1 polymer ?
#
loop_
_entity_poly.entity_id
_entity_poly.type
_entity_poly.pdbx_seq_one_letter_code
_entity_poly.pdbx_strand_id
1 'polypeptide(L)'
;MPLIQPDMGTKNSIELLYTLIQMAKPRTVLEIGAGDSTCLIATALQKAKQAWQQDKKLLRSTTFEERTAFLDPSGVLENYQPRLITIDDFSAEGQSAEQVWQKPLQDDSIEKDMVTFIHISSLLMMKRSNLGDQ
;
A
#
# COMPACT_ATOMS: atom_id res chain seq x y z
N MET A 1 12.66 -6.84 29.37
CA MET A 1 12.27 -8.13 28.78
C MET A 1 12.23 -7.97 27.27
N PRO A 2 12.93 -8.78 26.47
CA PRO A 2 12.70 -8.79 25.03
C PRO A 2 11.34 -9.45 24.79
N LEU A 3 10.46 -8.78 24.05
CA LEU A 3 9.20 -9.35 23.61
C LEU A 3 9.50 -10.53 22.68
N ILE A 4 9.19 -11.74 23.12
CA ILE A 4 9.14 -12.92 22.25
C ILE A 4 7.86 -12.76 21.42
N GLN A 5 7.94 -12.08 20.28
CA GLN A 5 6.86 -12.11 19.29
C GLN A 5 7.19 -13.24 18.30
N PRO A 6 6.54 -14.42 18.40
CA PRO A 6 6.61 -15.38 17.31
C PRO A 6 6.12 -14.68 16.04
N ASP A 7 6.94 -14.73 14.99
CA ASP A 7 6.65 -14.10 13.70
C ASP A 7 5.23 -14.41 13.23
N MET A 8 4.41 -13.37 13.01
CA MET A 8 2.98 -13.46 12.66
C MET A 8 2.71 -14.05 11.25
N GLY A 9 3.65 -14.81 10.67
CA GLY A 9 3.53 -15.50 9.37
C GLY A 9 3.74 -14.60 8.15
N THR A 10 3.43 -13.30 8.23
CA THR A 10 3.47 -12.38 7.08
C THR A 10 4.87 -12.16 6.51
N LYS A 11 5.92 -12.34 7.32
CA LYS A 11 7.33 -12.23 6.88
C LYS A 11 7.66 -13.18 5.72
N ASN A 12 7.08 -14.37 5.71
CA ASN A 12 7.34 -15.36 4.67
C ASN A 12 6.65 -15.02 3.34
N SER A 13 5.59 -14.21 3.38
CA SER A 13 4.84 -13.77 2.20
C SER A 13 5.30 -12.42 1.65
N ILE A 14 6.20 -11.71 2.36
CA ILE A 14 6.63 -10.35 2.02
C ILE A 14 7.14 -10.26 0.58
N GLU A 15 8.07 -11.13 0.18
CA GLU A 15 8.69 -11.06 -1.15
C GLU A 15 7.67 -11.36 -2.26
N LEU A 16 6.77 -12.31 -2.00
CA LEU A 16 5.68 -12.64 -2.91
C LEU A 16 4.73 -11.44 -3.07
N LEU A 17 4.27 -10.84 -1.97
CA LEU A 17 3.39 -9.67 -2.00
C LEU A 17 4.05 -8.49 -2.72
N TYR A 18 5.33 -8.21 -2.41
CA TYR A 18 6.09 -7.18 -3.08
C TYR A 18 6.14 -7.40 -4.59
N THR A 19 6.49 -8.62 -5.01
CA THR A 19 6.58 -9.00 -6.42
C THR A 19 5.25 -8.86 -7.13
N LEU A 20 4.16 -9.36 -6.53
CA LEU A 20 2.81 -9.23 -7.06
C LEU A 20 2.41 -7.77 -7.23
N ILE A 21 2.74 -6.89 -6.28
CA ILE A 21 2.47 -5.45 -6.39
C ILE A 21 3.26 -4.82 -7.55
N GLN A 22 4.54 -5.18 -7.72
CA GLN A 22 5.35 -4.65 -8.83
C GLN A 22 4.82 -5.10 -10.20
N MET A 23 4.37 -6.35 -10.30
CA MET A 23 3.91 -6.95 -11.55
C MET A 23 2.49 -6.51 -11.92
N ALA A 24 1.55 -6.66 -10.98
CA ALA A 24 0.14 -6.38 -11.21
C ALA A 24 -0.19 -4.87 -11.17
N LYS A 25 0.68 -4.06 -10.54
CA LYS A 25 0.50 -2.60 -10.36
C LYS A 25 -0.93 -2.25 -9.91
N PRO A 26 -1.40 -2.82 -8.79
CA PRO A 26 -2.78 -2.62 -8.36
C PRO A 26 -3.05 -1.15 -8.04
N ARG A 27 -4.21 -0.63 -8.46
CA ARG A 27 -4.64 0.73 -8.09
C ARG A 27 -5.08 0.81 -6.64
N THR A 28 -5.51 -0.29 -6.04
CA THR A 28 -5.96 -0.32 -4.65
C THR A 28 -5.58 -1.65 -4.02
N VAL A 29 -4.99 -1.59 -2.84
CA VAL A 29 -4.76 -2.73 -1.96
C VAL A 29 -5.53 -2.50 -0.67
N LEU A 30 -6.30 -3.51 -0.27
CA LEU A 30 -7.00 -3.54 1.01
C LEU A 30 -6.28 -4.53 1.92
N GLU A 31 -5.85 -4.07 3.09
CA GLU A 31 -5.28 -4.90 4.15
C GLU A 31 -6.25 -4.92 5.34
N ILE A 32 -6.55 -6.13 5.83
CA ILE A 32 -7.36 -6.35 7.04
C ILE A 32 -6.41 -6.91 8.10
N GLY A 33 -6.25 -6.18 9.21
CA GLY A 33 -5.20 -6.42 10.19
C GLY A 33 -3.89 -5.78 9.74
N ALA A 34 -3.39 -4.84 10.52
CA ALA A 34 -2.19 -4.08 10.22
C ALA A 34 -0.97 -4.60 10.99
N GLY A 35 0.18 -4.51 10.34
CA GLY A 35 1.44 -5.01 10.88
C GLY A 35 2.59 -4.71 9.94
N ASP A 36 3.71 -5.41 10.09
CA ASP A 36 4.92 -5.13 9.28
C ASP A 36 4.66 -5.20 7.76
N SER A 37 3.67 -5.98 7.31
CA SER A 37 3.20 -6.01 5.92
C SER A 37 2.66 -4.67 5.43
N THR A 38 2.03 -3.86 6.28
CA THR A 38 1.50 -2.53 5.94
C THR A 38 2.59 -1.61 5.38
N CYS A 39 3.72 -1.53 6.07
CA CYS A 39 4.86 -0.72 5.63
C CYS A 39 5.43 -1.23 4.31
N LEU A 40 5.49 -2.55 4.16
CA LEU A 40 6.01 -3.19 2.95
C LEU A 40 5.10 -2.94 1.74
N ILE A 41 3.79 -3.10 1.92
CA ILE A 41 2.80 -2.87 0.86
C ILE A 41 2.87 -1.41 0.41
N ALA A 42 2.91 -0.46 1.36
CA ALA A 42 3.05 0.96 1.04
C ALA A 42 4.34 1.24 0.25
N THR A 43 5.47 0.69 0.70
CA THR A 43 6.76 0.80 0.01
C THR A 43 6.71 0.20 -1.41
N ALA A 44 6.08 -0.96 -1.56
CA ALA A 44 5.94 -1.62 -2.86
C ALA A 44 5.10 -0.79 -3.82
N LEU A 45 3.97 -0.25 -3.37
CA LEU A 45 3.11 0.63 -4.18
C LEU A 45 3.86 1.90 -4.61
N GLN A 46 4.62 2.51 -3.70
CA GLN A 46 5.44 3.68 -4.00
C GLN A 46 6.50 3.37 -5.06
N LYS A 47 7.21 2.24 -4.95
CA LYS A 47 8.19 1.81 -5.95
C LYS A 47 7.54 1.49 -7.29
N ALA A 48 6.37 0.84 -7.28
CA ALA A 48 5.61 0.59 -8.50
C ALA A 48 5.20 1.91 -9.19
N LYS A 49 4.84 2.94 -8.40
CA LYS A 49 4.50 4.27 -8.90
C LYS A 49 5.70 4.97 -9.51
N GLN A 50 6.86 4.93 -8.85
CA GLN A 50 8.10 5.49 -9.37
C GLN A 50 8.53 4.81 -10.69
N ALA A 51 8.47 3.48 -10.74
CA ALA A 51 8.75 2.72 -11.96
C ALA A 51 7.80 3.11 -13.11
N TRP A 52 6.51 3.25 -12.82
CA TRP A 52 5.53 3.72 -13.81
C TRP A 52 5.82 5.16 -14.29
N GLN A 53 6.21 6.08 -13.39
CA GLN A 53 6.59 7.45 -13.76
C GLN A 53 7.85 7.47 -14.64
N GLN A 54 8.82 6.59 -14.37
CA GLN A 54 10.01 6.42 -15.20
C GLN A 54 9.63 5.90 -16.59
N ASP A 55 8.82 4.84 -16.68
CA ASP A 55 8.31 4.29 -17.95
C ASP A 55 7.60 5.36 -18.77
N LYS A 56 6.78 6.21 -18.13
CA LYS A 56 6.10 7.33 -18.78
C LYS A 56 7.05 8.41 -19.29
N LYS A 57 8.17 8.66 -18.60
CA LYS A 57 9.22 9.58 -19.09
C LYS A 57 9.93 9.00 -20.31
N LEU A 58 10.24 7.71 -20.28
CA LEU A 58 10.89 7.02 -21.41
C LEU A 58 10.03 7.04 -22.66
N LEU A 59 8.74 6.74 -22.56
CA LEU A 59 7.81 6.80 -23.70
C LEU A 59 7.62 8.21 -24.29
N ARG A 60 7.92 9.26 -23.52
CA ARG A 60 7.89 10.66 -23.98
C ARG A 60 9.23 11.12 -24.54
N SER A 61 10.29 10.37 -24.31
CA SER A 61 11.63 10.67 -24.82
C SER A 61 11.70 10.41 -26.32
N THR A 62 12.44 11.24 -27.03
CA THR A 62 12.79 11.00 -28.44
C THR A 62 14.02 10.10 -28.58
N THR A 63 14.75 9.87 -27.48
CA THR A 63 15.92 8.98 -27.44
C THR A 63 15.46 7.56 -27.15
N PHE A 64 15.81 6.62 -28.03
CA PHE A 64 15.54 5.21 -27.82
C PHE A 64 16.42 4.63 -26.71
N GLU A 65 15.80 3.99 -25.72
CA GLU A 65 16.45 3.16 -24.72
C GLU A 65 15.92 1.72 -24.82
N GLU A 66 16.74 0.71 -24.54
CA GLU A 66 16.35 -0.71 -24.68
C GLU A 66 15.03 -1.04 -23.98
N ARG A 67 14.80 -0.47 -22.80
CA ARG A 67 13.56 -0.63 -22.02
C ARG A 67 12.32 -0.21 -22.81
N THR A 68 12.42 0.79 -23.69
CA THR A 68 11.32 1.31 -24.52
C THR A 68 10.72 0.23 -25.42
N ALA A 69 11.52 -0.74 -25.86
CA ALA A 69 11.06 -1.84 -26.72
C ALA A 69 10.06 -2.79 -26.01
N PHE A 70 10.05 -2.80 -24.67
CA PHE A 70 9.20 -3.65 -23.86
C PHE A 70 8.01 -2.92 -23.24
N LEU A 71 7.91 -1.60 -23.46
CA LEU A 71 6.81 -0.80 -22.93
C LEU A 71 5.63 -0.82 -23.91
N ASP A 72 4.46 -1.26 -23.44
CA ASP A 72 3.20 -1.04 -24.15
C ASP A 72 2.70 0.40 -23.85
N PRO A 73 2.66 1.29 -24.86
CA PRO A 73 2.23 2.66 -24.65
C PRO A 73 0.78 2.78 -24.17
N SER A 74 -0.08 1.82 -24.50
CA SER A 74 -1.52 1.89 -24.20
C SER A 74 -1.80 1.85 -22.69
N GLY A 75 -1.06 1.03 -21.94
CA GLY A 75 -1.22 0.88 -20.48
C GLY A 75 -0.48 1.92 -19.64
N VAL A 76 0.56 2.57 -20.17
CA VAL A 76 1.39 3.52 -19.40
C VAL A 76 0.86 4.96 -19.44
N LEU A 77 -0.06 5.28 -20.36
CA LEU A 77 -0.60 6.64 -20.48
C LEU A 77 -1.61 7.00 -19.38
N GLU A 78 -2.29 6.02 -18.79
CA GLU A 78 -3.26 6.22 -17.71
C GLU A 78 -2.60 6.70 -16.40
N ASN A 79 -3.25 7.62 -15.68
CA ASN A 79 -2.71 8.10 -14.41
C ASN A 79 -2.69 6.98 -13.34
N TYR A 80 -1.50 6.49 -12.98
CA TYR A 80 -1.34 5.49 -11.92
C TYR A 80 -1.19 6.16 -10.53
N GLN A 81 -2.27 6.10 -9.76
CA GLN A 81 -2.35 6.60 -8.37
C GLN A 81 -2.77 5.45 -7.45
N PRO A 82 -1.81 4.59 -7.02
CA PRO A 82 -2.12 3.49 -6.12
C PRO A 82 -2.55 3.97 -4.75
N ARG A 83 -3.41 3.20 -4.10
CA ARG A 83 -3.86 3.42 -2.71
C ARG A 83 -3.74 2.16 -1.88
N LEU A 84 -3.28 2.31 -0.65
CA LEU A 84 -3.36 1.32 0.41
C LEU A 84 -4.45 1.74 1.38
N ILE A 85 -5.44 0.89 1.58
CA ILE A 85 -6.44 1.04 2.62
C ILE A 85 -6.17 -0.05 3.65
N THR A 86 -5.96 0.32 4.90
CA THR A 86 -5.79 -0.63 6.00
C THR A 86 -6.93 -0.50 7.00
N ILE A 87 -7.42 -1.64 7.46
CA ILE A 87 -8.50 -1.70 8.45
C ILE A 87 -8.01 -2.52 9.65
N ASP A 88 -8.07 -1.94 10.84
CA ASP A 88 -7.72 -2.59 12.10
C ASP A 88 -8.63 -2.11 13.24
N ASP A 89 -8.79 -2.91 14.28
CA ASP A 89 -9.58 -2.62 15.48
C ASP A 89 -8.73 -2.48 16.75
N PHE A 90 -7.40 -2.61 16.61
CA PHE A 90 -6.37 -2.59 17.63
C PHE A 90 -6.64 -3.47 18.85
N SER A 91 -7.48 -4.49 18.70
CA SER A 91 -8.01 -5.24 19.84
C SER A 91 -7.07 -6.30 20.39
N ALA A 92 -5.98 -6.65 19.68
CA ALA A 92 -5.06 -7.67 20.16
C ALA A 92 -4.05 -7.12 21.18
N GLU A 93 -3.75 -7.90 22.21
CA GLU A 93 -2.78 -7.52 23.24
C GLU A 93 -1.34 -7.48 22.68
N GLY A 94 -0.55 -6.49 23.10
CA GLY A 94 0.87 -6.35 22.74
C GLY A 94 1.14 -5.78 21.33
N GLN A 95 0.15 -5.10 20.73
CA GLN A 95 0.24 -4.64 19.34
C GLN A 95 1.21 -3.49 19.12
N SER A 96 2.02 -3.64 18.06
CA SER A 96 2.77 -2.57 17.40
C SER A 96 1.96 -1.93 16.26
N ALA A 97 0.73 -2.36 15.99
CA ALA A 97 -0.07 -1.94 14.85
C ALA A 97 -0.28 -0.41 14.79
N GLU A 98 -0.57 0.23 15.93
CA GLU A 98 -0.68 1.69 16.00
C GLU A 98 0.65 2.40 15.67
N GLN A 99 1.77 1.87 16.19
CA GLN A 99 3.11 2.38 15.87
C GLN A 99 3.47 2.16 14.39
N VAL A 100 3.02 1.04 13.83
CA VAL A 100 3.22 0.68 12.43
C VAL A 100 2.42 1.59 11.51
N TRP A 101 1.20 2.00 11.87
CA TRP A 101 0.43 2.97 11.08
C TRP A 101 1.15 4.32 10.95
N GLN A 102 1.91 4.71 11.96
CA GLN A 102 2.67 5.95 11.91
C GLN A 102 3.88 5.87 10.98
N LYS A 103 4.47 4.68 10.77
CA LYS A 103 5.70 4.55 9.97
C LYS A 103 5.53 5.01 8.52
N PRO A 104 4.51 4.57 7.74
CA PRO A 104 4.29 5.09 6.38
C PRO A 104 3.98 6.58 6.36
N LEU A 105 3.30 7.11 7.39
CA LEU A 105 2.99 8.53 7.49
C LEU A 105 4.22 9.38 7.80
N GLN A 106 5.22 8.81 8.47
CA GLN A 106 6.49 9.48 8.79
C GLN A 106 7.56 9.27 7.71
N ASP A 107 7.38 8.30 6.81
CA ASP A 107 8.28 8.09 5.68
C ASP A 107 7.99 9.12 4.58
N ASP A 108 8.96 10.01 4.33
CA ASP A 108 8.84 11.05 3.29
C ASP A 108 9.03 10.53 1.87
N SER A 109 9.46 9.26 1.72
CA SER A 109 9.50 8.60 0.42
C SER A 109 8.12 8.12 -0.03
N ILE A 110 7.16 7.98 0.89
CA ILE A 110 5.80 7.52 0.63
C ILE A 110 4.86 8.73 0.53
N GLU A 111 4.11 8.80 -0.56
CA GLU A 111 3.11 9.85 -0.73
C GLU A 111 1.99 9.73 0.32
N LYS A 112 1.72 10.83 1.04
CA LYS A 112 0.86 10.79 2.23
C LYS A 112 -0.60 10.43 1.92
N ASP A 113 -1.09 10.72 0.71
CA ASP A 113 -2.42 10.35 0.24
C ASP A 113 -2.52 8.90 -0.26
N MET A 114 -1.38 8.19 -0.38
CA MET A 114 -1.34 6.78 -0.76
C MET A 114 -1.97 5.90 0.31
N VAL A 115 -1.79 6.22 1.60
CA VAL A 115 -2.20 5.34 2.70
C VAL A 115 -3.40 5.92 3.44
N THR A 116 -4.45 5.13 3.55
CA THR A 116 -5.66 5.46 4.30
C THR A 116 -5.86 4.43 5.41
N PHE A 117 -5.91 4.91 6.64
CA PHE A 117 -6.11 4.09 7.83
C PHE A 117 -7.56 4.19 8.29
N ILE A 118 -8.23 3.06 8.48
CA ILE A 118 -9.61 3.00 8.95
C ILE A 118 -9.66 2.18 10.23
N HIS A 119 -9.99 2.84 11.33
CA HIS A 119 -10.29 2.16 12.57
C HIS A 119 -11.69 1.54 12.53
N ILE A 120 -11.85 0.28 12.97
CA ILE A 120 -13.13 -0.44 12.84
C ILE A 120 -14.29 0.25 13.58
N SER A 121 -14.02 0.95 14.68
CA SER A 121 -15.05 1.70 15.41
C SER A 121 -15.64 2.84 14.57
N SER A 122 -14.85 3.46 13.70
CA SER A 122 -15.30 4.53 12.78
C SER A 122 -16.27 3.99 11.72
N LEU A 123 -16.03 2.77 11.23
CA LEU A 123 -16.95 2.05 10.32
C LEU A 123 -18.30 1.74 11.00
N LEU A 124 -18.25 1.28 12.26
CA LEU A 124 -19.46 0.98 13.03
C LEU A 124 -20.28 2.25 13.34
N MET A 125 -19.64 3.40 13.56
CA MET A 125 -20.32 4.68 13.75
C MET A 125 -21.00 5.18 12.46
N MET A 126 -20.35 5.07 11.30
CA MET A 126 -20.97 5.39 10.00
C MET A 126 -22.18 4.51 9.68
N LYS A 127 -22.14 3.22 10.06
CA LYS A 127 -23.27 2.32 9.87
C LYS A 127 -24.46 2.69 10.77
N ARG A 128 -24.19 3.14 12.01
CA ARG A 128 -25.23 3.58 12.94
C ARG A 128 -25.88 4.91 12.54
N SER A 129 -25.13 5.86 11.99
CA SER A 129 -25.71 7.11 11.49
C SER A 129 -26.62 6.89 10.28
N ASN A 130 -26.31 5.91 9.41
CA ASN A 130 -27.16 5.58 8.25
C ASN A 130 -28.39 4.73 8.58
N LEU A 131 -28.49 4.22 9.82
CA LEU A 131 -29.64 3.47 10.34
C LEU A 131 -30.50 4.31 11.30
N GLY A 132 -30.17 5.59 11.50
CA GLY A 132 -30.87 6.50 12.41
C GLY A 132 -31.99 7.35 11.78
N ASP A 133 -32.21 7.23 10.46
CA ASP A 133 -33.25 7.94 9.70
C ASP A 133 -34.26 6.97 9.05
N GLN A 134 -34.66 5.91 9.76
CA GLN A 134 -35.83 5.07 9.39
C GLN A 134 -36.71 4.78 10.59
#